data_AF-A0A5C6XRV6-F1
#
_entry.id   AF-A0A5C6XRV6-F1
#
_cell.length_a   1.000
_cell.length_b   1.000
_cell.length_c   1.000
_cell.angle_alpha   90.00
_cell.angle_beta   90.00
_cell.angle_gamma   90.00
#
_symmetry.space_group_name_H-M   'P 1'
#
loop_
_entity.id
_entity.type
_entity.pdbx_description
1 polymer ?
#
loop_
_entity_poly.entity_id
_entity_poly.type
_entity_poly.pdbx_seq_one_letter_code
_entity_poly.pdbx_strand_id
1 'polypeptide(L)'
;MQFSILIQPLLGIIIPLVMWVLKREKIKLVDDSGKKLISFQITWTLVLYVVLMIATKGLYVSINFNLIHSFPVFIADYSIFTVTILFLYFYNIIFIILNIRRSKKGLKNKYVPAIPFLKPEFDVRNLNK
;
A
#
# COMPACT_ATOMS: atom_id res chain seq x y z
N MET A 1 -20.45 4.02 -14.80
CA MET A 1 -19.08 4.56 -14.89
C MET A 1 -18.14 3.53 -14.27
N GLN A 2 -17.50 2.66 -15.08
CA GLN A 2 -16.77 1.47 -14.61
C GLN A 2 -15.26 1.71 -14.36
N PHE A 3 -14.72 2.85 -14.78
CA PHE A 3 -13.29 3.19 -14.64
C PHE A 3 -12.86 3.47 -13.19
N SER A 4 -13.83 3.72 -12.30
CA SER A 4 -13.57 4.09 -10.92
C SER A 4 -12.77 3.03 -10.14
N ILE A 5 -13.03 1.76 -10.44
CA ILE A 5 -12.41 0.63 -9.75
C ILE A 5 -10.89 0.57 -10.02
N LEU A 6 -10.43 1.06 -11.18
CA LEU A 6 -9.02 1.08 -11.58
C LEU A 6 -8.24 2.29 -11.07
N ILE A 7 -8.91 3.43 -10.85
CA ILE A 7 -8.25 4.67 -10.41
C ILE A 7 -7.78 4.58 -8.96
N GLN A 8 -8.57 3.93 -8.09
CA GLN A 8 -8.25 3.75 -6.66
C GLN A 8 -6.91 3.04 -6.41
N PRO A 9 -6.62 1.84 -6.98
CA PRO A 9 -5.34 1.16 -6.79
C PRO A 9 -4.17 1.90 -7.46
N LEU A 10 -4.42 2.54 -8.62
CA LEU A 10 -3.38 3.29 -9.32
C LEU A 10 -2.87 4.44 -8.44
N LEU A 11 -3.78 5.23 -7.85
CA LEU A 11 -3.41 6.35 -6.97
C LEU A 11 -2.60 5.86 -5.75
N GLY A 12 -2.99 4.74 -5.16
CA GLY A 12 -2.31 4.15 -4.00
C GLY A 12 -0.86 3.72 -4.27
N ILE A 13 -0.54 3.32 -5.51
CA ILE A 13 0.82 2.91 -5.92
C ILE A 13 1.61 4.07 -6.54
N ILE A 14 0.95 4.94 -7.32
CA ILE A 14 1.60 6.06 -8.01
C ILE A 14 2.19 7.05 -7.02
N ILE A 15 1.46 7.42 -5.96
CA ILE A 15 1.95 8.38 -4.95
C ILE A 15 3.28 7.92 -4.32
N PRO A 16 3.40 6.70 -3.73
CA PRO A 16 4.66 6.24 -3.16
C PRO A 16 5.75 6.03 -4.20
N LEU A 17 5.39 5.66 -5.44
CA LEU A 17 6.34 5.50 -6.54
C LEU A 17 6.96 6.83 -6.95
N VAL A 18 6.14 7.86 -7.18
CA VAL A 18 6.60 9.23 -7.49
C VAL A 18 7.45 9.76 -6.35
N MET A 19 7.01 9.57 -5.10
CA MET A 19 7.76 10.03 -3.93
C MET A 19 9.13 9.33 -3.79
N TRP A 20 9.22 8.04 -4.12
CA TRP A 20 10.50 7.32 -4.16
C TRP A 20 11.39 7.84 -5.29
N VAL A 21 10.90 7.96 -6.52
CA VAL A 21 11.68 8.46 -7.67
C VAL A 21 12.26 9.85 -7.39
N LEU A 22 11.49 10.75 -6.77
CA LEU A 22 11.96 12.11 -6.44
C LEU A 22 13.05 12.16 -5.37
N LYS A 23 13.18 11.13 -4.53
CA LYS A 23 14.09 11.10 -3.37
C LYS A 23 15.19 10.06 -3.45
N ARG A 24 15.09 9.07 -4.35
CA ARG A 24 16.03 7.93 -4.45
C ARG A 24 17.47 8.36 -4.74
N GLU A 25 17.64 9.39 -5.55
CA GLU A 25 18.98 9.89 -5.93
C GLU A 25 19.63 10.74 -4.83
N LYS A 26 18.81 11.31 -3.93
CA LYS A 26 19.28 12.24 -2.89
C LYS A 26 19.70 11.54 -1.61
N ILE A 27 19.15 10.36 -1.31
CA ILE A 27 19.34 9.68 -0.02
C ILE A 27 19.43 8.16 -0.21
N LYS A 28 20.63 7.55 -0.04
CA LYS A 28 20.84 6.09 -0.17
C LYS A 28 19.86 5.23 0.64
N LEU A 29 19.48 5.69 1.83
CA LEU A 29 18.57 4.96 2.74
C LEU A 29 17.11 4.99 2.27
N VAL A 30 16.75 5.96 1.42
CA VAL A 30 15.43 6.09 0.82
C VAL A 30 15.24 5.14 -0.37
N ASP A 31 16.32 4.74 -1.04
CA ASP A 31 16.20 3.81 -2.17
C ASP A 31 15.70 2.43 -1.71
N ASP A 32 16.35 1.83 -0.71
CA ASP A 32 15.93 0.53 -0.15
C ASP A 32 14.55 0.61 0.50
N SER A 33 14.28 1.68 1.25
CA SER A 33 13.00 1.87 1.93
C SER A 33 11.84 2.12 0.95
N GLY A 34 12.08 2.89 -0.12
CA GLY A 34 11.08 3.19 -1.14
C GLY A 34 10.75 1.97 -2.00
N LYS A 35 11.76 1.19 -2.40
CA LYS A 35 11.55 -0.10 -3.11
C LYS A 35 10.67 -1.05 -2.30
N LYS A 36 10.90 -1.15 -0.99
CA LYS A 36 10.10 -1.96 -0.05
C LYS A 36 8.68 -1.42 0.14
N LEU A 37 8.53 -0.09 0.26
CA LEU A 37 7.22 0.55 0.38
C LEU A 37 6.35 0.32 -0.86
N ILE A 38 6.91 0.49 -2.06
CA ILE A 38 6.20 0.24 -3.32
C ILE A 38 5.80 -1.23 -3.41
N SER A 39 6.72 -2.14 -3.09
CA SER A 39 6.47 -3.58 -3.06
C SER A 39 5.35 -3.98 -2.10
N PHE A 40 5.32 -3.36 -0.91
CA PHE A 40 4.23 -3.52 0.06
C PHE A 40 2.90 -3.01 -0.49
N GLN A 41 2.88 -1.82 -1.09
CA GLN A 41 1.65 -1.25 -1.65
C GLN A 41 1.07 -2.09 -2.78
N ILE A 42 1.92 -2.64 -3.66
CA ILE A 42 1.50 -3.57 -4.72
C ILE A 42 0.92 -4.85 -4.10
N THR A 43 1.65 -5.47 -3.16
CA THR A 43 1.21 -6.70 -2.47
C THR A 43 -0.14 -6.47 -1.79
N TRP A 44 -0.26 -5.36 -1.07
CA TRP A 44 -1.44 -5.01 -0.31
C TRP A 44 -2.66 -4.73 -1.20
N THR A 45 -2.45 -4.02 -2.30
CA THR A 45 -3.49 -3.77 -3.30
C THR A 45 -4.03 -5.08 -3.88
N LEU A 46 -3.13 -6.02 -4.17
CA LEU A 46 -3.49 -7.38 -4.64
C LEU A 46 -4.33 -8.14 -3.60
N VAL A 47 -3.90 -8.13 -2.33
CA VAL A 47 -4.63 -8.76 -1.23
C VAL A 47 -6.03 -8.17 -1.09
N LEU A 48 -6.15 -6.83 -1.11
CA LEU A 48 -7.46 -6.17 -1.07
C LEU A 48 -8.36 -6.59 -2.23
N TYR A 49 -7.83 -6.69 -3.44
CA TYR A 49 -8.59 -7.14 -4.60
C TYR A 49 -9.09 -8.58 -4.47
N VAL A 50 -8.24 -9.49 -4.00
CA VAL A 50 -8.62 -10.90 -3.77
C VAL A 50 -9.69 -10.99 -2.68
N VAL A 51 -9.51 -10.27 -1.56
CA VAL A 51 -10.51 -10.22 -0.48
C VAL A 51 -11.84 -9.68 -1.00
N LEU A 52 -11.82 -8.61 -1.80
CA LEU A 52 -13.03 -8.05 -2.41
C LEU A 52 -13.70 -9.03 -3.37
N MET A 53 -12.95 -9.70 -4.25
CA MET A 53 -13.51 -10.72 -5.15
C MET A 53 -14.18 -11.87 -4.40
N ILE A 54 -13.56 -12.36 -3.32
CA ILE A 54 -14.13 -13.41 -2.48
C ILE A 54 -15.38 -12.89 -1.76
N ALA A 55 -15.31 -11.70 -1.17
CA ALA A 55 -16.40 -11.09 -0.42
C ALA A 55 -17.64 -10.87 -1.30
N THR A 56 -17.45 -10.50 -2.56
CA THR A 56 -18.55 -10.24 -3.49
C THR A 56 -18.99 -11.50 -4.24
N LYS A 57 -18.43 -12.68 -3.93
CA LYS A 57 -18.68 -13.95 -4.65
C LYS A 57 -18.45 -13.82 -6.17
N GLY A 58 -17.52 -12.96 -6.57
CA GLY A 58 -17.25 -12.66 -7.98
C GLY A 58 -18.26 -11.73 -8.67
N LEU A 59 -19.28 -11.20 -7.97
CA LEU A 59 -20.11 -10.14 -8.50
C LEU A 59 -19.32 -8.82 -8.53
N TYR A 60 -19.43 -8.11 -9.66
CA TYR A 60 -18.89 -6.76 -9.81
C TYR A 60 -19.65 -5.80 -8.89
N VAL A 61 -18.97 -5.32 -7.85
CA VAL A 61 -19.49 -4.21 -7.03
C VAL A 61 -19.21 -2.90 -7.77
N SER A 62 -20.27 -2.15 -8.06
CA SER A 62 -20.16 -0.76 -8.50
C SER A 62 -19.64 0.08 -7.34
N ILE A 63 -18.33 0.34 -7.32
CA ILE A 63 -17.72 1.26 -6.37
C ILE A 63 -18.09 2.68 -6.79
N ASN A 64 -19.08 3.28 -6.11
CA ASN A 64 -19.40 4.69 -6.28
C ASN A 64 -18.35 5.53 -5.54
N PHE A 65 -17.72 6.47 -6.26
CA PHE A 65 -16.71 7.38 -5.73
C PHE A 65 -17.27 8.56 -4.93
N ASN A 66 -18.55 8.55 -4.61
CA ASN A 66 -19.12 9.65 -3.85
C ASN A 66 -18.73 9.50 -2.37
N LEU A 67 -17.50 9.93 -2.05
CA LEU A 67 -16.86 9.80 -0.74
C LEU A 67 -17.78 10.25 0.41
N ILE A 68 -18.56 11.30 0.17
CA ILE A 68 -19.51 11.86 1.15
C ILE A 68 -20.64 10.89 1.49
N HIS A 69 -21.14 10.15 0.50
CA HIS A 69 -22.22 9.17 0.68
C HIS A 69 -21.72 7.77 1.04
N SER A 70 -20.48 7.43 0.67
CA SER A 70 -19.90 6.12 0.98
C SER A 70 -19.42 6.02 2.43
N PHE A 71 -18.93 7.12 3.02
CA PHE A 71 -18.37 7.11 4.38
C PHE A 71 -19.39 6.68 5.46
N PRO A 72 -20.64 7.19 5.48
CA PRO A 72 -21.64 6.77 6.47
C PRO A 72 -22.03 5.29 6.34
N VAL A 73 -22.08 4.77 5.11
CA VAL A 73 -22.42 3.37 4.83
C VAL A 73 -21.37 2.42 5.43
N PHE A 74 -20.09 2.77 5.37
CA PHE A 74 -19.02 1.98 5.99
C PHE A 74 -19.02 2.03 7.53
N ILE A 75 -19.64 3.04 8.14
CA ILE A 75 -19.69 3.19 9.61
C ILE A 75 -20.97 2.56 10.18
N ALA A 76 -22.09 2.68 9.46
CA ALA A 76 -23.40 2.22 9.91
C ALA A 76 -23.63 0.72 9.64
N ASP A 77 -22.88 0.11 8.73
CA ASP A 77 -22.99 -1.31 8.42
C ASP A 77 -22.02 -2.17 9.25
N TYR A 78 -22.58 -3.07 10.08
CA TYR A 78 -21.82 -3.99 10.94
C TYR A 78 -21.55 -5.35 10.29
N SER A 79 -21.76 -5.47 8.98
CA SER A 79 -21.44 -6.67 8.23
C SER A 79 -19.99 -7.14 8.44
N ILE A 80 -19.79 -8.45 8.44
CA ILE A 80 -18.47 -9.09 8.56
C ILE A 80 -17.47 -8.54 7.52
N PHE A 81 -17.99 -8.15 6.35
CA PHE A 81 -17.20 -7.59 5.25
C PHE A 81 -16.68 -6.19 5.58
N THR A 82 -17.54 -5.32 6.11
CA THR A 82 -17.19 -3.96 6.52
C THR A 82 -16.18 -3.97 7.66
N VAL A 83 -16.38 -4.84 8.65
CA VAL A 83 -15.44 -5.03 9.77
C VAL A 83 -14.07 -5.51 9.28
N THR A 84 -14.04 -6.45 8.33
CA THR A 84 -12.78 -6.96 7.74
C THR A 84 -12.04 -5.85 6.98
N ILE A 85 -12.73 -5.07 6.17
CA ILE A 85 -12.15 -3.95 5.43
C ILE A 85 -11.60 -2.90 6.41
N LEU A 86 -12.37 -2.53 7.43
CA LEU A 86 -11.95 -1.56 8.44
C LEU A 86 -10.68 -2.03 9.18
N PHE A 87 -10.63 -3.31 9.56
CA PHE A 87 -9.45 -3.92 10.18
C PHE A 87 -8.21 -3.85 9.27
N LEU A 88 -8.36 -4.15 7.97
CA LEU A 88 -7.28 -4.07 6.98
C LEU A 88 -6.74 -2.63 6.83
N TYR A 89 -7.60 -1.62 6.82
CA TYR A 89 -7.16 -0.21 6.80
C TYR A 89 -6.47 0.19 8.10
N PHE A 90 -6.99 -0.26 9.25
CA PHE A 90 -6.38 0.03 10.55
C PHE A 90 -4.98 -0.58 10.67
N TYR A 91 -4.81 -1.82 10.19
CA TYR A 91 -3.52 -2.50 10.10
C TYR A 91 -2.51 -1.69 9.27
N ASN A 92 -2.92 -1.10 8.15
CA ASN A 92 -2.05 -0.23 7.35
C ASN A 92 -1.59 1.00 8.11
N ILE A 93 -2.52 1.70 8.77
CA ILE A 93 -2.20 2.93 9.52
C ILE A 93 -1.17 2.59 10.60
N ILE A 94 -1.36 1.50 11.34
CA ILE A 94 -0.40 1.02 12.34
C ILE A 94 0.98 0.78 11.69
N PHE A 95 1.05 0.06 10.57
CA PHE A 95 2.30 -0.22 9.88
C PHE A 95 3.02 1.04 9.37
N ILE A 96 2.26 2.02 8.88
CA ILE A 96 2.79 3.32 8.45
C ILE A 96 3.39 4.05 9.66
N ILE A 97 2.66 4.14 10.77
CA ILE A 97 3.13 4.81 12.00
C ILE A 97 4.39 4.14 12.55
N LEU A 98 4.42 2.80 12.61
CA LEU A 98 5.60 2.05 13.08
C LEU A 98 6.82 2.29 12.18
N ASN A 99 6.64 2.31 10.85
CA ASN A 99 7.73 2.58 9.92
C ASN A 99 8.20 4.04 9.97
N ILE A 100 7.30 5.02 10.15
CA ILE A 100 7.69 6.42 10.37
C ILE A 100 8.55 6.55 11.64
N ARG A 101 8.13 5.91 12.74
CA ARG A 101 8.88 5.91 14.00
C ARG A 101 10.27 5.29 13.83
N ARG A 102 10.40 4.21 13.07
CA ARG A 102 11.69 3.57 12.76
C ARG A 102 12.57 4.46 11.87
N SER A 103 11.98 5.06 10.84
CA SER A 103 12.68 5.97 9.93
C SER A 103 13.23 7.20 10.65
N LYS A 104 12.49 7.76 11.62
CA LYS A 104 12.98 8.88 12.45
C LYS A 104 14.18 8.50 13.33
N LYS A 105 14.30 7.22 13.71
CA LYS A 105 15.44 6.68 14.47
C LYS A 105 16.61 6.25 13.59
N GLY A 106 16.55 6.49 12.27
CA GLY A 106 17.56 6.02 11.31
C GLY A 106 17.59 4.51 11.12
N LEU A 107 16.61 3.77 11.67
CA LEU A 107 16.52 2.33 11.55
C LEU A 107 15.94 1.95 10.19
N LYS A 108 16.40 0.82 9.63
CA LYS A 108 15.86 0.28 8.38
C LYS A 108 14.35 0.01 8.51
N ASN A 109 13.58 0.51 7.55
CA ASN A 109 12.15 0.26 7.46
C ASN A 109 11.87 -1.20 7.15
N LYS A 110 10.83 -1.75 7.77
CA LYS A 110 10.43 -3.15 7.62
C LYS A 110 8.96 -3.14 7.21
N TYR A 111 8.73 -3.22 5.89
CA TYR A 111 7.40 -3.38 5.32
C TYR A 111 7.13 -4.87 5.13
N VAL A 112 6.22 -5.43 5.92
CA VAL A 112 5.82 -6.86 5.88
C VAL A 112 4.29 -6.92 5.99
N PRO A 113 3.59 -7.71 5.17
CA PRO A 113 4.08 -8.58 4.09
C PRO A 113 4.33 -7.80 2.79
N ALA A 114 5.56 -7.86 2.27
CA ALA A 114 5.91 -7.26 0.98
C ALA A 114 6.62 -8.30 0.13
N ILE A 115 6.01 -8.69 -0.99
CA ILE A 115 6.70 -9.48 -2.02
C ILE A 115 7.66 -8.51 -2.74
N PRO A 116 8.98 -8.76 -2.76
CA PRO A 116 9.94 -7.83 -3.33
C PRO A 116 9.84 -7.83 -4.86
N PHE A 117 9.03 -6.92 -5.42
CA PHE A 117 8.88 -6.76 -6.87
C PHE A 117 10.05 -5.99 -7.50
N LEU A 118 10.72 -5.14 -6.73
CA LEU A 118 11.86 -4.34 -7.19
C LEU A 118 13.17 -4.98 -6.68
N LYS A 119 14.09 -5.31 -7.60
CA LYS A 119 15.41 -5.84 -7.22
C LYS A 119 16.20 -4.80 -6.43
N PRO A 120 16.88 -5.20 -5.32
CA PRO A 120 17.87 -4.34 -4.69
C PRO A 120 19.00 -4.10 -5.71
N GLU A 121 19.46 -2.85 -5.80
CA GLU A 121 20.57 -2.50 -6.69
C GLU A 121 21.84 -3.11 -6.11
N PHE A 122 22.55 -3.92 -6.89
CA PHE A 122 23.84 -4.45 -6.49
C PHE A 122 24.82 -3.28 -6.43
N ASP A 123 25.22 -2.84 -5.23
CA ASP A 123 26.26 -1.83 -5.07
C ASP A 123 27.60 -2.48 -5.43
N VAL A 124 27.98 -2.39 -6.71
CA VAL A 124 29.23 -2.91 -7.28
C VAL A 124 30.47 -2.35 -6.55
N ARG A 125 30.32 -1.25 -5.79
CA ARG A 125 31.38 -0.66 -4.97
C ARG A 125 31.76 -1.46 -3.73
N ASN A 126 30.95 -2.45 -3.31
CA ASN A 126 31.29 -3.32 -2.18
C ASN A 126 32.10 -4.57 -2.58
N LEU A 127 32.39 -4.76 -3.87
CA LEU A 127 33.25 -5.86 -4.36
C LEU A 127 34.74 -5.50 -4.38
N ASN A 128 35.09 -4.24 -4.11
CA ASN A 128 36.48 -3.74 -4.08
C ASN A 128 36.95 -3.38 -2.66
N LYS A 129 36.48 -4.10 -1.64
CA LYS A 129 37.01 -4.03 -0.27
C LYS A 129 37.54 -5.37 0.19
#